data_AF-A0A4R2RQB7-F1
#
_entry.id   AF-A0A4R2RQB7-F1
#
_cell.length_a   1.000
_cell.length_b   1.000
_cell.length_c   1.000
_cell.angle_alpha   90.00
_cell.angle_beta   90.00
_cell.angle_gamma   90.00
#
_symmetry.space_group_name_H-M   'P 1'
#
loop_
_entity.id
_entity.type
_entity.pdbx_description
1 polymer ?
#
loop_
_entity_poly.entity_id
_entity_poly.type
_entity_poly.pdbx_seq_one_letter_code
_entity_poly.pdbx_strand_id
1 'polypeptide(L)'
;MKKPALVTFISTMCLFILSCTPMQASQKETPLQEKTTPSQTKHQLDAKLMFQHENQVWELELGDIGFDGVDPTSLDHELVHSWIRTEVAPQVEKEPISAFFKNRKLIPEEYGYKIDYVAIEEALQNVHQVLNQPQELPLTRLQPQITQQKALTLKQKRLASYQTYFNPNNENRSHNISLSTHAIDHMIVLPGQTFSFNDVVGIRTTERGYLPARIIVKGEYSEGIGGGICQTSSTLFNSVDQAGLQIVQRYSHSKHVAYVPKDRDATVSWGGYDFKFRNQFNKPILISSRITGGILNISIYGPKLIMHKPNEIPDSPPLSQQDES
;
A
#
# COMPACT_ATOMS: atom_id res chain seq x y z
N MET A 1 4.11 39.08 12.75
CA MET A 1 4.82 38.89 11.46
C MET A 1 3.90 39.36 10.34
N LYS A 2 4.34 40.38 9.59
CA LYS A 2 3.54 41.16 8.62
C LYS A 2 3.42 40.43 7.28
N LYS A 3 2.22 40.39 6.69
CA LYS A 3 1.98 40.11 5.25
C LYS A 3 1.84 41.45 4.52
N PRO A 4 2.40 41.66 3.31
CA PRO A 4 2.08 42.82 2.49
C PRO A 4 1.05 42.50 1.40
N ALA A 5 0.41 43.58 0.94
CA ALA A 5 -0.77 43.63 0.10
C ALA A 5 -0.47 43.84 -1.39
N LEU A 6 -1.48 43.46 -2.17
CA LEU A 6 -1.92 43.87 -3.51
C LEU A 6 -1.34 45.18 -4.09
N VAL A 7 -0.94 45.14 -5.36
CA VAL A 7 -0.93 46.33 -6.26
C VAL A 7 -1.40 45.89 -7.65
N THR A 8 -2.50 46.51 -8.11
CA THR A 8 -3.08 46.40 -9.45
C THR A 8 -2.83 47.72 -10.17
N PHE A 9 -2.32 47.71 -11.40
CA PHE A 9 -2.20 48.92 -12.24
C PHE A 9 -3.14 48.80 -13.45
N ILE A 10 -4.02 49.79 -13.58
CA ILE A 10 -4.84 50.09 -14.76
C ILE A 10 -4.18 51.30 -15.45
N SER A 11 -4.03 51.28 -16.77
CA SER A 11 -3.75 52.50 -17.54
C SER A 11 -4.50 52.49 -18.86
N THR A 12 -5.07 53.66 -19.16
CA THR A 12 -6.13 53.93 -20.12
C THR A 12 -5.60 54.66 -21.36
N MET A 13 -6.23 54.41 -22.51
CA MET A 13 -6.48 55.30 -23.68
C MET A 13 -5.34 56.07 -24.38
N CYS A 14 -5.28 55.92 -25.71
CA CYS A 14 -5.53 57.06 -26.62
C CYS A 14 -5.94 56.61 -28.03
N LEU A 15 -6.91 57.35 -28.58
CA LEU A 15 -7.57 57.20 -29.87
C LEU A 15 -7.00 58.28 -30.82
N PHE A 16 -6.71 57.97 -32.08
CA PHE A 16 -6.65 58.98 -33.14
C PHE A 16 -7.19 58.40 -34.46
N ILE A 17 -8.13 59.13 -35.06
CA ILE A 17 -8.85 58.87 -36.31
C ILE A 17 -8.40 59.96 -37.31
N LEU A 18 -8.37 59.64 -38.62
CA LEU A 18 -8.56 60.48 -39.84
C LEU A 18 -7.79 59.80 -41.00
N SER A 19 -8.19 59.69 -42.27
CA SER A 19 -9.37 60.05 -43.09
C SER A 19 -9.08 59.63 -44.56
N CYS A 20 -10.13 59.24 -45.34
CA CYS A 20 -10.36 59.34 -46.82
C CYS A 20 -9.19 59.27 -47.84
N THR A 21 -9.23 58.60 -49.01
CA THR A 21 -10.26 58.48 -50.08
C THR A 21 -9.79 57.44 -51.14
N PRO A 22 -10.64 56.98 -52.09
CA PRO A 22 -10.38 55.83 -53.00
C PRO A 22 -9.98 56.24 -54.44
N MET A 23 -9.39 55.32 -55.21
CA MET A 23 -9.35 55.37 -56.68
C MET A 23 -9.57 53.98 -57.31
N GLN A 24 -10.45 53.97 -58.31
CA GLN A 24 -10.87 52.86 -59.18
C GLN A 24 -10.05 52.79 -60.48
N ALA A 25 -9.81 51.58 -60.99
CA ALA A 25 -9.76 51.22 -62.42
C ALA A 25 -9.71 49.67 -62.52
N SER A 26 -10.81 48.97 -62.89
CA SER A 26 -11.27 48.57 -64.24
C SER A 26 -10.29 47.63 -64.98
N GLN A 27 -10.48 46.30 -64.93
CA GLN A 27 -11.28 45.39 -65.80
C GLN A 27 -10.38 44.54 -66.73
N LYS A 28 -10.42 43.20 -66.62
CA LYS A 28 -10.95 42.28 -67.66
C LYS A 28 -10.74 40.78 -67.32
N GLU A 29 -11.76 40.04 -67.72
CA GLU A 29 -12.10 38.61 -67.63
C GLU A 29 -11.00 37.58 -67.97
N THR A 30 -11.09 36.36 -67.41
CA THR A 30 -11.29 35.08 -68.16
C THR A 30 -11.59 33.94 -67.15
N PRO A 31 -12.61 33.08 -67.35
CA PRO A 31 -12.88 31.95 -66.46
C PRO A 31 -12.09 30.71 -66.90
N LEU A 32 -11.26 30.16 -66.01
CA LEU A 32 -10.55 28.89 -66.24
C LEU A 32 -11.04 27.84 -65.24
N GLN A 33 -11.94 27.02 -65.75
CA GLN A 33 -12.08 25.57 -65.56
C GLN A 33 -11.80 24.97 -64.17
N GLU A 34 -12.88 24.39 -63.62
CA GLU A 34 -12.84 23.24 -62.71
C GLU A 34 -11.74 22.26 -63.10
N LYS A 35 -10.70 22.19 -62.28
CA LYS A 35 -9.90 20.98 -62.12
C LYS A 35 -10.40 20.26 -60.88
N THR A 36 -11.23 19.26 -61.15
CA THR A 36 -11.48 18.12 -60.29
C THR A 36 -10.19 17.66 -59.63
N THR A 37 -10.09 17.89 -58.32
CA THR A 37 -9.12 17.19 -57.48
C THR A 37 -9.77 15.85 -57.09
N PRO A 38 -9.04 14.72 -57.14
CA PRO A 38 -9.65 13.41 -57.03
C PRO A 38 -10.33 13.26 -55.69
N SER A 39 -11.60 12.84 -55.73
CA SER A 39 -12.27 12.18 -54.61
C SER A 39 -11.35 11.07 -54.11
N GLN A 40 -10.62 11.31 -53.03
CA GLN A 40 -10.05 10.25 -52.23
C GLN A 40 -11.24 9.49 -51.67
N THR A 41 -11.57 8.39 -52.34
CA THR A 41 -12.53 7.40 -51.88
C THR A 41 -12.05 6.94 -50.51
N LYS A 42 -12.75 7.40 -49.49
CA LYS A 42 -12.67 6.94 -48.11
C LYS A 42 -13.11 5.47 -48.11
N HIS A 43 -12.25 4.56 -48.56
CA HIS A 43 -12.31 3.18 -48.08
C HIS A 43 -11.81 3.24 -46.64
N GLN A 44 -12.66 3.76 -45.76
CA GLN A 44 -12.53 3.56 -44.33
C GLN A 44 -12.83 2.08 -44.16
N LEU A 45 -11.78 1.24 -44.19
CA LEU A 45 -11.91 -0.09 -43.67
C LEU A 45 -12.29 0.08 -42.20
N ASP A 46 -13.47 -0.40 -41.82
CA ASP A 46 -13.87 -0.57 -40.43
C ASP A 46 -12.95 -1.64 -39.84
N ALA A 47 -11.74 -1.24 -39.45
CA ALA A 47 -10.71 -2.10 -38.87
C ALA A 47 -10.64 -1.80 -37.39
N LYS A 48 -11.18 -2.71 -36.58
CA LYS A 48 -11.18 -2.64 -35.13
C LYS A 48 -10.22 -3.63 -34.53
N LEU A 49 -9.51 -3.21 -33.50
CA LEU A 49 -8.91 -4.12 -32.54
C LEU A 49 -9.88 -4.30 -31.37
N MET A 50 -10.18 -5.55 -31.03
CA MET A 50 -11.16 -5.88 -30.02
C MET A 50 -10.56 -6.83 -29.00
N PHE A 51 -10.57 -6.45 -27.72
CA PHE A 51 -10.20 -7.32 -26.61
C PHE A 51 -11.42 -7.61 -25.75
N GLN A 52 -11.50 -8.83 -25.22
CA GLN A 52 -12.53 -9.23 -24.26
C GLN A 52 -11.91 -9.89 -23.03
N HIS A 53 -12.59 -9.71 -21.89
CA HIS A 53 -12.28 -10.42 -20.66
C HIS A 53 -13.54 -10.51 -19.79
N GLU A 54 -13.86 -11.71 -19.30
CA GLU A 54 -15.11 -11.98 -18.57
C GLU A 54 -16.35 -11.51 -19.35
N ASN A 55 -17.03 -10.45 -18.88
CA ASN A 55 -18.24 -9.90 -19.49
C ASN A 55 -18.00 -8.51 -20.13
N GLN A 56 -16.75 -8.12 -20.32
CA GLN A 56 -16.35 -6.83 -20.88
C GLN A 56 -15.68 -7.01 -22.24
N VAL A 57 -15.95 -6.06 -23.13
CA VAL A 57 -15.34 -5.95 -24.46
C VAL A 57 -14.87 -4.51 -24.64
N TRP A 58 -13.64 -4.35 -25.09
CA TRP A 58 -13.04 -3.06 -25.42
C TRP A 58 -12.73 -3.04 -26.92
N GLU A 59 -13.08 -1.94 -27.57
CA GLU A 59 -12.90 -1.75 -29.01
C GLU A 59 -12.03 -0.51 -29.24
N LEU A 60 -11.09 -0.63 -30.17
CA LEU A 60 -10.30 0.47 -30.70
C LEU A 60 -10.48 0.52 -32.21
N GLU A 61 -11.02 1.63 -32.70
CA GLU A 61 -11.08 1.94 -34.13
C GLU A 61 -9.65 2.26 -34.61
N LEU A 62 -9.03 1.37 -35.38
CA LEU A 62 -7.63 1.54 -35.77
C LEU A 62 -7.44 2.70 -36.77
N GLY A 63 -8.49 3.07 -37.50
CA GLY A 63 -8.49 4.25 -38.35
C GLY A 63 -8.28 5.57 -37.57
N ASP A 64 -8.72 5.63 -36.32
CA ASP A 64 -8.55 6.82 -35.46
C ASP A 64 -7.10 7.01 -35.00
N ILE A 65 -6.29 5.95 -35.08
CA ILE A 65 -4.86 5.96 -34.72
C ILE A 65 -3.94 5.79 -35.94
N GLY A 66 -4.48 5.98 -37.16
CA GLY A 66 -3.67 6.10 -38.38
C GLY A 66 -3.41 4.81 -39.16
N PHE A 67 -4.05 3.69 -38.80
CA PHE A 67 -3.93 2.44 -39.55
C PHE A 67 -4.64 2.55 -40.91
N ASP A 68 -3.96 2.17 -41.99
CA ASP A 68 -4.49 2.26 -43.36
C ASP A 68 -5.41 1.08 -43.75
N GLY A 69 -5.53 0.08 -42.88
CA GLY A 69 -6.35 -1.12 -43.09
C GLY A 69 -5.66 -2.24 -43.88
N VAL A 70 -4.46 -2.03 -44.41
CA VAL A 70 -3.81 -2.93 -45.38
C VAL A 70 -2.35 -3.24 -45.02
N ASP A 71 -1.56 -2.25 -44.63
CA ASP A 71 -0.15 -2.40 -44.25
C ASP A 71 -0.02 -2.43 -42.72
N PRO A 72 0.35 -3.57 -42.11
CA PRO A 72 0.60 -3.66 -40.67
C PRO A 72 1.60 -2.62 -40.16
N THR A 73 2.54 -2.16 -40.99
CA THR A 73 3.55 -1.18 -40.58
C THR A 73 3.01 0.24 -40.46
N SER A 74 1.78 0.50 -40.94
CA SER A 74 1.08 1.77 -40.73
C SER A 74 0.47 1.89 -39.34
N LEU A 75 0.35 0.79 -38.59
CA LEU A 75 -0.22 0.78 -37.24
C LEU A 75 0.76 1.39 -36.24
N ASP A 76 0.32 2.40 -35.49
CA ASP A 76 1.08 2.94 -34.38
C ASP A 76 0.85 2.09 -33.11
N HIS A 77 1.80 1.19 -32.84
CA HIS A 77 1.75 0.31 -31.67
C HIS A 77 1.79 1.07 -30.35
N GLU A 78 2.43 2.25 -30.29
CA GLU A 78 2.47 3.05 -29.06
C GLU A 78 1.11 3.68 -28.76
N LEU A 79 0.34 4.07 -29.78
CA LEU A 79 -1.03 4.53 -29.59
C LEU A 79 -1.94 3.39 -29.12
N VAL A 80 -1.76 2.16 -29.62
CA VAL A 80 -2.46 0.97 -29.10
C VAL A 80 -2.09 0.71 -27.65
N HIS A 81 -0.80 0.70 -27.30
CA HIS A 81 -0.33 0.53 -25.91
C HIS A 81 -0.84 1.64 -24.99
N SER A 82 -0.88 2.88 -25.46
CA SER A 82 -1.43 4.00 -24.71
C SER A 82 -2.91 3.81 -24.44
N TRP A 83 -3.70 3.44 -25.46
CA TRP A 83 -5.12 3.14 -25.30
C TRP A 83 -5.36 2.00 -24.31
N ILE A 84 -4.59 0.90 -24.41
CA ILE A 84 -4.66 -0.21 -23.45
C ILE A 84 -4.39 0.30 -22.03
N ARG A 85 -3.34 1.12 -21.84
CA ARG A 85 -2.95 1.64 -20.53
C ARG A 85 -3.99 2.57 -19.92
N THR A 86 -4.70 3.35 -20.73
CA THR A 86 -5.67 4.34 -20.23
C THR A 86 -7.07 3.77 -20.08
N GLU A 87 -7.53 3.00 -21.07
CA GLU A 87 -8.92 2.53 -21.13
C GLU A 87 -9.09 1.13 -20.57
N VAL A 88 -8.15 0.22 -20.79
CA VAL A 88 -8.32 -1.22 -20.47
C VAL A 88 -7.68 -1.55 -19.12
N ALA A 89 -6.40 -1.23 -18.93
CA ALA A 89 -5.61 -1.63 -17.78
C ALA A 89 -6.24 -1.26 -16.42
N PRO A 90 -6.80 -0.04 -16.21
CA PRO A 90 -7.40 0.30 -14.92
C PRO A 90 -8.64 -0.53 -14.54
N GLN A 91 -9.25 -1.22 -15.51
CA GLN A 91 -10.44 -2.05 -15.31
C GLN A 91 -10.09 -3.51 -15.01
N VAL A 92 -8.91 -3.98 -15.43
CA VAL A 92 -8.53 -5.42 -15.37
C VAL A 92 -7.28 -5.69 -14.52
N GLU A 93 -6.35 -4.74 -14.43
CA GLU A 93 -5.13 -4.94 -13.68
C GLU A 93 -5.40 -4.88 -12.17
N LYS A 94 -4.89 -5.88 -11.47
CA LYS A 94 -5.09 -6.04 -10.04
C LYS A 94 -3.81 -6.57 -9.42
N GLU A 95 -3.33 -5.92 -8.37
CA GLU A 95 -2.22 -6.44 -7.59
C GLU A 95 -2.65 -7.67 -6.78
N PRO A 96 -1.77 -8.69 -6.62
CA PRO A 96 -2.10 -9.86 -5.82
C PRO A 96 -2.19 -9.51 -4.33
N ILE A 97 -3.17 -10.09 -3.65
CA ILE A 97 -3.36 -9.91 -2.20
C ILE A 97 -2.88 -11.17 -1.50
N SER A 98 -1.89 -11.01 -0.61
CA SER A 98 -1.36 -12.13 0.18
C SER A 98 -2.38 -12.63 1.20
N ALA A 99 -2.38 -13.94 1.47
CA ALA A 99 -3.16 -14.53 2.55
C ALA A 99 -2.74 -13.93 3.90
N PHE A 100 -3.71 -13.64 4.76
CA PHE A 100 -3.49 -12.99 6.04
C PHE A 100 -4.48 -13.47 7.10
N PHE A 101 -4.23 -13.17 8.37
CA PHE A 101 -5.15 -13.50 9.46
C PHE A 101 -5.98 -12.28 9.87
N LYS A 102 -7.28 -12.47 10.02
CA LYS A 102 -8.21 -11.51 10.63
C LYS A 102 -8.90 -12.18 11.80
N ASN A 103 -8.70 -11.67 13.02
CA ASN A 103 -9.24 -12.29 14.24
C ASN A 103 -8.89 -13.79 14.35
N ARG A 104 -7.63 -14.16 14.06
CA ARG A 104 -7.12 -15.55 13.98
C ARG A 104 -7.74 -16.44 12.90
N LYS A 105 -8.68 -15.94 12.10
CA LYS A 105 -9.20 -16.63 10.91
C LYS A 105 -8.30 -16.33 9.72
N LEU A 106 -7.81 -17.37 9.07
CA LEU A 106 -7.03 -17.24 7.83
C LEU A 106 -7.96 -16.85 6.68
N ILE A 107 -7.68 -15.71 6.07
CA ILE A 107 -8.28 -15.26 4.82
C ILE A 107 -7.32 -15.67 3.70
N PRO A 108 -7.79 -16.41 2.68
CA PRO A 108 -6.95 -16.87 1.58
C PRO A 108 -6.46 -15.69 0.73
N GLU A 109 -5.44 -15.97 -0.06
CA GLU A 109 -4.88 -15.06 -1.03
C GLU A 109 -5.83 -14.78 -2.20
N GLU A 110 -5.65 -13.63 -2.84
CA GLU A 110 -6.25 -13.32 -4.13
C GLU A 110 -5.14 -13.12 -5.15
N TYR A 111 -5.29 -13.72 -6.33
CA TYR A 111 -4.33 -13.54 -7.41
C TYR A 111 -4.51 -12.18 -8.06
N GLY A 112 -3.39 -11.63 -8.52
CA GLY A 112 -3.36 -10.43 -9.33
C GLY A 112 -3.26 -10.76 -10.81
N TYR A 113 -3.45 -9.75 -11.63
CA TYR A 113 -3.36 -9.82 -13.08
C TYR A 113 -2.73 -8.52 -13.58
N LYS A 114 -1.87 -8.66 -14.59
CA LYS A 114 -1.36 -7.54 -15.37
C LYS A 114 -1.53 -7.87 -16.84
N ILE A 115 -1.58 -6.85 -17.68
CA ILE A 115 -1.62 -7.05 -19.11
C ILE A 115 -0.27 -7.59 -19.60
N ASP A 116 -0.33 -8.59 -20.46
CA ASP A 116 0.83 -9.16 -21.12
C ASP A 116 1.12 -8.42 -22.43
N TYR A 117 1.84 -7.31 -22.32
CA TYR A 117 2.20 -6.49 -23.47
C TYR A 117 3.07 -7.22 -24.49
N VAL A 118 3.80 -8.28 -24.10
CA VAL A 118 4.59 -9.08 -25.04
C VAL A 118 3.66 -9.89 -25.95
N ALA A 119 2.65 -10.55 -25.36
CA ALA A 119 1.65 -11.28 -26.14
C ALA A 119 0.76 -10.35 -27.00
N ILE A 120 0.50 -9.12 -26.53
CA ILE A 120 -0.20 -8.11 -27.34
C ILE A 120 0.64 -7.72 -28.55
N GLU A 121 1.94 -7.45 -28.37
CA GLU A 121 2.82 -7.10 -29.48
C GLU A 121 2.89 -8.23 -30.54
N GLU A 122 2.94 -9.49 -30.11
CA GLU A 122 2.86 -10.64 -31.02
C GLU A 122 1.54 -10.69 -31.81
N ALA A 123 0.42 -10.29 -31.18
CA ALA A 123 -0.87 -10.18 -31.85
C ALA A 123 -0.91 -9.01 -32.85
N LEU A 124 -0.29 -7.87 -32.53
CA LEU A 124 -0.20 -6.72 -33.43
C LEU A 124 0.65 -7.00 -34.67
N GLN A 125 1.73 -7.78 -34.54
CA GLN A 125 2.51 -8.25 -35.69
C GLN A 125 1.69 -9.07 -36.70
N ASN A 126 0.60 -9.68 -36.23
CA ASN A 126 -0.35 -10.46 -37.03
C ASN A 126 -1.74 -9.80 -37.07
N VAL A 127 -1.81 -8.46 -37.02
CA VAL A 127 -3.05 -7.69 -36.79
C VAL A 127 -4.21 -8.15 -37.68
N HIS A 128 -4.00 -8.44 -38.96
CA HIS A 128 -5.05 -8.87 -39.88
C HIS A 128 -5.76 -10.16 -39.46
N GLN A 129 -5.11 -11.02 -38.68
CA GLN A 129 -5.72 -12.25 -38.14
C GLN A 129 -6.65 -11.96 -36.96
N VAL A 130 -6.56 -10.79 -36.34
CA VAL A 130 -7.30 -10.43 -35.12
C VAL A 130 -8.28 -9.27 -35.32
N LEU A 131 -8.29 -8.63 -36.50
CA LEU A 131 -9.20 -7.53 -36.80
C LEU A 131 -10.67 -7.94 -36.74
N ASN A 132 -11.50 -7.04 -36.19
CA ASN A 132 -12.96 -7.14 -36.17
C ASN A 132 -13.51 -8.39 -35.47
N GLN A 133 -12.69 -9.05 -34.66
CA GLN A 133 -13.10 -10.18 -33.85
C GLN A 133 -12.54 -10.05 -32.42
N PRO A 134 -13.39 -10.19 -31.38
CA PRO A 134 -12.94 -10.17 -29.99
C PRO A 134 -11.86 -11.22 -29.72
N GLN A 135 -10.70 -10.76 -29.25
CA GLN A 135 -9.63 -11.62 -28.74
C GLN A 135 -9.66 -11.63 -27.21
N GLU A 136 -9.39 -12.78 -26.59
CA GLU A 136 -9.14 -12.82 -25.15
C GLU A 136 -7.95 -11.91 -24.80
N LEU A 137 -8.14 -11.00 -23.84
CA LEU A 137 -7.09 -10.08 -23.41
C LEU A 137 -5.93 -10.89 -22.81
N PRO A 138 -4.70 -10.77 -23.34
CA PRO A 138 -3.55 -11.46 -22.77
C PRO A 138 -3.22 -10.93 -21.37
N LEU A 139 -3.35 -11.78 -20.36
CA LEU A 139 -3.07 -11.43 -18.96
C LEU A 139 -2.01 -12.35 -18.36
N THR A 140 -0.99 -11.75 -17.75
CA THR A 140 -0.06 -12.47 -16.88
C THR A 140 -0.61 -12.52 -15.45
N ARG A 141 -0.81 -13.72 -14.93
CA ARG A 141 -1.21 -13.93 -13.52
C ARG A 141 -0.07 -13.61 -12.56
N LEU A 142 -0.33 -12.74 -11.59
CA LEU A 142 0.60 -12.37 -10.53
C LEU A 142 0.36 -13.22 -9.28
N GLN A 143 1.44 -13.80 -8.74
CA GLN A 143 1.37 -14.62 -7.54
C GLN A 143 1.49 -13.78 -6.26
N PRO A 144 0.66 -14.06 -5.24
CA PRO A 144 0.80 -13.44 -3.94
C PRO A 144 2.04 -13.92 -3.21
N GLN A 145 2.64 -13.05 -2.40
CA GLN A 145 3.86 -13.36 -1.66
C GLN A 145 3.61 -14.47 -0.61
N ILE A 146 2.43 -14.45 0.02
CA ILE A 146 1.97 -15.49 0.95
C ILE A 146 0.69 -16.13 0.40
N THR A 147 0.75 -17.45 0.24
CA THR A 147 -0.42 -18.29 -0.01
C THR A 147 -0.98 -18.82 1.30
N GLN A 148 -2.23 -19.27 1.30
CA GLN A 148 -2.89 -19.90 2.44
C GLN A 148 -2.05 -21.06 2.96
N GLN A 149 -1.55 -21.90 2.05
CA GLN A 149 -0.71 -23.03 2.41
C GLN A 149 0.59 -22.57 3.10
N LYS A 150 1.26 -21.53 2.58
CA LYS A 150 2.46 -20.96 3.23
C LYS A 150 2.12 -20.39 4.61
N ALA A 151 1.02 -19.67 4.75
CA ALA A 151 0.59 -19.08 6.02
C ALA A 151 0.39 -20.15 7.12
N LEU A 152 -0.17 -21.31 6.76
CA LEU A 152 -0.35 -22.43 7.68
C LEU A 152 0.98 -23.04 8.17
N THR A 153 2.05 -22.93 7.38
CA THR A 153 3.38 -23.41 7.80
C THR A 153 4.09 -22.49 8.78
N LEU A 154 3.65 -21.23 8.94
CA LEU A 154 4.37 -20.24 9.74
C LEU A 154 4.43 -20.57 11.24
N LYS A 155 3.52 -21.40 11.76
CA LYS A 155 3.51 -21.81 13.17
C LYS A 155 4.32 -23.08 13.47
N GLN A 156 5.06 -23.62 12.50
CA GLN A 156 5.79 -24.88 12.66
C GLN A 156 6.98 -24.80 13.63
N LYS A 157 7.63 -23.63 13.75
CA LYS A 157 8.78 -23.44 14.65
C LYS A 157 8.61 -22.15 15.44
N ARG A 158 8.67 -22.25 16.77
CA ARG A 158 8.74 -21.09 17.66
C ARG A 158 10.18 -20.60 17.74
N LEU A 159 10.42 -19.34 17.42
CA LEU A 159 11.74 -18.69 17.44
C LEU A 159 12.01 -18.03 18.78
N ALA A 160 10.97 -17.46 19.39
CA ALA A 160 11.05 -16.81 20.69
C ALA A 160 9.69 -16.78 21.37
N SER A 161 9.70 -16.59 22.68
CA SER A 161 8.50 -16.38 23.49
C SER A 161 8.89 -15.57 24.71
N TYR A 162 8.27 -14.42 24.87
CA TYR A 162 8.44 -13.58 26.04
C TYR A 162 7.08 -13.28 26.65
N GLN A 163 7.06 -13.16 27.96
CA GLN A 163 5.86 -12.84 28.69
C GLN A 163 6.12 -11.75 29.72
N THR A 164 5.09 -10.96 30.00
CA THR A 164 5.07 -10.01 31.10
C THR A 164 3.76 -10.16 31.87
N TYR A 165 3.76 -9.68 33.10
CA TYR A 165 2.63 -9.81 34.03
C TYR A 165 1.99 -8.45 34.27
N PHE A 166 0.68 -8.44 34.51
CA PHE A 166 -0.06 -7.25 34.92
C PHE A 166 -1.18 -7.64 35.87
N ASN A 167 -1.60 -6.72 36.73
CA ASN A 167 -2.74 -6.92 37.62
C ASN A 167 -4.06 -6.91 36.82
N PRO A 168 -4.79 -8.04 36.75
CA PRO A 168 -6.04 -8.11 36.02
C PRO A 168 -7.18 -7.31 36.67
N ASN A 169 -7.06 -6.94 37.95
CA ASN A 169 -8.05 -6.12 38.66
C ASN A 169 -7.99 -4.64 38.24
N ASN A 170 -6.92 -4.21 37.55
CA ASN A 170 -6.88 -2.90 36.91
C ASN A 170 -7.59 -2.99 35.55
N GLU A 171 -8.92 -2.89 35.57
CA GLU A 171 -9.79 -3.20 34.42
C GLU A 171 -9.48 -2.34 33.19
N ASN A 172 -9.39 -1.02 33.33
CA ASN A 172 -9.12 -0.12 32.20
C ASN A 172 -7.75 -0.38 31.56
N ARG A 173 -6.72 -0.58 32.39
CA ARG A 173 -5.37 -0.91 31.91
C ARG A 173 -5.35 -2.27 31.22
N SER A 174 -6.01 -3.26 31.82
CA SER A 174 -6.11 -4.62 31.26
C SER A 174 -6.85 -4.63 29.93
N HIS A 175 -7.92 -3.85 29.80
CA HIS A 175 -8.65 -3.64 28.55
C HIS A 175 -7.76 -3.01 27.46
N ASN A 176 -7.02 -1.95 27.79
CA ASN A 176 -6.09 -1.32 26.86
C ASN A 176 -4.99 -2.29 26.37
N ILE A 177 -4.41 -3.07 27.29
CA ILE A 177 -3.42 -4.12 26.94
C ILE A 177 -4.06 -5.17 26.04
N SER A 178 -5.31 -5.55 26.30
CA SER A 178 -6.06 -6.48 25.45
C SER A 178 -6.21 -5.93 24.03
N LEU A 179 -6.61 -4.66 23.87
CA LEU A 179 -6.76 -4.03 22.56
C LEU A 179 -5.45 -3.99 21.77
N SER A 180 -4.35 -3.53 22.38
CA SER A 180 -3.05 -3.49 21.70
C SER A 180 -2.51 -4.90 21.41
N THR A 181 -2.80 -5.87 22.28
CA THR A 181 -2.41 -7.27 22.06
C THR A 181 -3.15 -7.88 20.87
N HIS A 182 -4.47 -7.66 20.77
CA HIS A 182 -5.28 -8.15 19.65
C HIS A 182 -4.86 -7.52 18.32
N ALA A 183 -4.49 -6.23 18.32
CA ALA A 183 -4.07 -5.53 17.11
C ALA A 183 -2.82 -6.14 16.45
N ILE A 184 -1.90 -6.70 17.24
CA ILE A 184 -0.67 -7.32 16.74
C ILE A 184 -0.76 -8.84 16.57
N ASP A 185 -1.91 -9.44 16.93
CA ASP A 185 -2.05 -10.90 16.94
C ASP A 185 -2.17 -11.47 15.52
N HIS A 186 -1.44 -12.55 15.26
CA HIS A 186 -1.37 -13.24 13.97
C HIS A 186 -0.91 -12.37 12.79
N MET A 187 -0.10 -11.34 13.06
CA MET A 187 0.53 -10.52 12.02
C MET A 187 1.69 -11.26 11.35
N ILE A 188 1.65 -11.32 10.02
CA ILE A 188 2.74 -11.88 9.19
C ILE A 188 3.70 -10.75 8.83
N VAL A 189 5.00 -10.95 9.05
CA VAL A 189 6.05 -10.00 8.64
C VAL A 189 6.94 -10.67 7.61
N LEU A 190 6.95 -10.13 6.39
CA LEU A 190 7.64 -10.69 5.23
C LEU A 190 9.17 -10.49 5.30
N PRO A 191 9.95 -11.30 4.57
CA PRO A 191 11.37 -11.05 4.38
C PRO A 191 11.65 -9.61 3.93
N GLY A 192 12.58 -8.95 4.61
CA GLY A 192 12.98 -7.57 4.36
C GLY A 192 12.00 -6.50 4.87
N GLN A 193 10.76 -6.87 5.26
CA GLN A 193 9.74 -5.93 5.73
C GLN A 193 10.10 -5.38 7.11
N THR A 194 9.82 -4.09 7.31
CA THR A 194 9.87 -3.44 8.63
C THR A 194 8.47 -3.41 9.22
N PHE A 195 8.33 -3.94 10.43
CA PHE A 195 7.14 -3.80 11.25
C PHE A 195 7.23 -2.51 12.07
N SER A 196 6.13 -1.77 12.15
CA SER A 196 5.95 -0.63 13.06
C SER A 196 4.81 -0.93 14.03
N PHE A 197 5.08 -0.78 15.32
CA PHE A 197 4.05 -0.97 16.34
C PHE A 197 2.94 0.07 16.23
N ASN A 198 3.30 1.34 15.99
CA ASN A 198 2.32 2.40 15.81
C ASN A 198 1.47 2.21 14.55
N ASP A 199 2.04 1.82 13.42
CA ASP A 199 1.27 1.61 12.18
C ASP A 199 0.20 0.51 12.36
N VAL A 200 0.51 -0.51 13.15
CA VAL A 200 -0.39 -1.66 13.40
C VAL A 200 -1.42 -1.35 14.50
N VAL A 201 -1.00 -0.77 15.62
CA VAL A 201 -1.90 -0.49 16.76
C VAL A 201 -2.76 0.77 16.52
N GLY A 202 -2.23 1.72 15.75
CA GLY A 202 -2.88 2.98 15.39
C GLY A 202 -2.92 4.01 16.52
N ILE A 203 -3.73 5.06 16.32
CA ILE A 203 -3.99 6.08 17.34
C ILE A 203 -4.79 5.51 18.52
N ARG A 204 -4.54 6.03 19.73
CA ARG A 204 -5.15 5.57 20.98
C ARG A 204 -6.23 6.57 21.39
N THR A 205 -7.48 6.30 21.03
CA THR A 205 -8.61 7.18 21.33
C THR A 205 -9.78 6.41 21.94
N THR A 206 -10.69 7.14 22.57
CA THR A 206 -11.95 6.63 23.12
C THR A 206 -12.83 5.97 22.06
N GLU A 207 -12.85 6.51 20.84
CA GLU A 207 -13.64 5.98 19.71
C GLU A 207 -13.10 4.63 19.22
N ARG A 208 -11.80 4.39 19.41
CA ARG A 208 -11.15 3.10 19.16
C ARG A 208 -11.21 2.16 20.37
N GLY A 209 -11.96 2.54 21.40
CA GLY A 209 -12.22 1.75 22.60
C GLY A 209 -11.15 1.84 23.69
N TYR A 210 -10.15 2.71 23.56
CA TYR A 210 -9.14 2.88 24.62
C TYR A 210 -9.71 3.67 25.79
N LEU A 211 -9.36 3.24 27.00
CA LEU A 211 -9.85 3.79 28.26
C LEU A 211 -8.77 4.59 28.99
N PRO A 212 -9.16 5.55 29.86
CA PRO A 212 -8.25 6.21 30.79
C PRO A 212 -7.57 5.20 31.71
N ALA A 213 -6.25 5.24 31.78
CA ALA A 213 -5.45 4.48 32.70
C ALA A 213 -4.16 5.25 33.01
N ARG A 214 -3.40 4.78 34.00
CA ARG A 214 -2.13 5.40 34.35
C ARG A 214 -1.13 5.32 33.19
N ILE A 215 -0.51 6.46 32.89
CA ILE A 215 0.52 6.67 31.87
C ILE A 215 1.72 7.39 32.48
N ILE A 216 2.83 7.44 31.73
CA ILE A 216 4.02 8.22 32.07
C ILE A 216 4.14 9.35 31.03
N VAL A 217 4.06 10.61 31.48
CA VAL A 217 4.19 11.81 30.64
C VAL A 217 5.34 12.64 31.14
N LYS A 218 6.34 12.89 30.28
CA LYS A 218 7.56 13.65 30.64
C LYS A 218 8.24 13.12 31.90
N GLY A 219 8.19 11.79 32.09
CA GLY A 219 8.74 11.14 33.26
C GLY A 219 7.88 11.24 34.52
N GLU A 220 6.65 11.76 34.50
CA GLU A 220 5.75 11.73 35.67
C GLU A 220 4.53 10.85 35.43
N TYR A 221 4.01 10.25 36.50
CA TYR A 221 2.76 9.48 36.41
C TYR A 221 1.57 10.43 36.25
N SER A 222 0.73 10.14 35.26
CA SER A 222 -0.51 10.87 35.00
C SER A 222 -1.60 9.88 34.61
N GLU A 223 -2.84 10.32 34.59
CA GLU A 223 -3.92 9.60 33.90
C GLU A 223 -3.96 10.02 32.43
N GLY A 224 -4.28 9.08 31.54
CA GLY A 224 -4.53 9.37 30.13
C GLY A 224 -5.00 8.15 29.35
N ILE A 225 -5.40 8.37 28.09
CA ILE A 225 -5.97 7.31 27.26
C ILE A 225 -4.89 6.32 26.80
N GLY A 226 -5.16 5.02 26.98
CA GLY A 226 -4.29 3.96 26.47
C GLY A 226 -3.14 3.56 27.41
N GLY A 227 -3.25 3.84 28.72
CA GLY A 227 -2.30 3.30 29.70
C GLY A 227 -2.20 1.78 29.63
N GLY A 228 -0.97 1.25 29.67
CA GLY A 228 -0.66 -0.18 29.51
C GLY A 228 -0.08 -0.58 28.14
N ILE A 229 -0.25 0.22 27.10
CA ILE A 229 0.19 -0.14 25.73
C ILE A 229 1.70 -0.30 25.60
N CYS A 230 2.49 0.50 26.34
CA CYS A 230 3.94 0.34 26.41
C CYS A 230 4.37 -1.04 26.95
N GLN A 231 3.53 -1.72 27.73
CA GLN A 231 3.80 -3.09 28.14
C GLN A 231 3.70 -4.05 26.96
N THR A 232 2.71 -3.87 26.08
CA THR A 232 2.60 -4.68 24.86
C THR A 232 3.78 -4.48 23.93
N SER A 233 4.23 -3.23 23.70
CA SER A 233 5.42 -2.97 22.88
C SER A 233 6.70 -3.51 23.53
N SER A 234 6.86 -3.39 24.85
CA SER A 234 8.01 -3.99 25.55
C SER A 234 8.00 -5.53 25.47
N THR A 235 6.86 -6.20 25.66
CA THR A 235 6.78 -7.66 25.50
C THR A 235 7.15 -8.04 24.07
N LEU A 236 6.63 -7.33 23.07
CA LEU A 236 6.93 -7.60 21.67
C LEU A 236 8.42 -7.40 21.39
N PHE A 237 9.01 -6.30 21.87
CA PHE A 237 10.43 -6.03 21.73
C PHE A 237 11.28 -7.18 22.26
N ASN A 238 10.98 -7.69 23.46
CA ASN A 238 11.74 -8.79 24.04
C ASN A 238 11.59 -10.08 23.23
N SER A 239 10.38 -10.41 22.75
CA SER A 239 10.19 -11.58 21.87
C SER A 239 10.94 -11.43 20.54
N VAL A 240 10.97 -10.22 19.99
CA VAL A 240 11.66 -9.91 18.72
C VAL A 240 13.18 -9.99 18.89
N ASP A 241 13.71 -9.40 19.95
CA ASP A 241 15.13 -9.42 20.25
C ASP A 241 15.61 -10.85 20.59
N GLN A 242 14.85 -11.59 21.40
CA GLN A 242 15.15 -13.00 21.67
C GLN A 242 15.14 -13.84 20.38
N ALA A 243 14.29 -13.52 19.41
CA ALA A 243 14.27 -14.20 18.10
C ALA A 243 15.47 -13.83 17.21
N GLY A 244 16.29 -12.85 17.61
CA GLY A 244 17.42 -12.35 16.83
C GLY A 244 17.01 -11.49 15.63
N LEU A 245 15.81 -10.88 15.66
CA LEU A 245 15.36 -9.95 14.63
C LEU A 245 16.08 -8.61 14.75
N GLN A 246 16.23 -7.90 13.62
CA GLN A 246 16.91 -6.61 13.60
C GLN A 246 16.03 -5.52 14.21
N ILE A 247 16.44 -4.97 15.35
CA ILE A 247 15.81 -3.78 15.94
C ILE A 247 16.18 -2.55 15.10
N VAL A 248 15.17 -1.85 14.58
CA VAL A 248 15.34 -0.65 13.75
C VAL A 248 15.17 0.61 14.58
N GLN A 249 14.19 0.61 15.48
CA GLN A 249 13.88 1.76 16.32
C GLN A 249 13.36 1.28 17.67
N ARG A 250 13.97 1.77 18.76
CA ARG A 250 13.55 1.48 20.13
C ARG A 250 13.95 2.65 21.04
N TYR A 251 13.04 3.05 21.91
CA TYR A 251 13.27 4.06 22.95
C TYR A 251 12.94 3.47 24.32
N SER A 252 13.73 3.82 25.33
CA SER A 252 13.41 3.51 26.73
C SER A 252 12.63 4.65 27.38
N HIS A 253 11.85 4.30 28.40
CA HIS A 253 11.19 5.25 29.29
C HIS A 253 12.26 6.01 30.06
N SER A 254 11.96 7.26 30.41
CA SER A 254 12.81 8.03 31.32
C SER A 254 12.71 7.56 32.78
N LYS A 255 11.65 6.83 33.13
CA LYS A 255 11.44 6.20 34.44
C LYS A 255 11.45 4.69 34.32
N HIS A 256 11.82 4.02 35.41
CA HIS A 256 11.73 2.57 35.51
C HIS A 256 10.28 2.09 35.33
N VAL A 257 10.12 0.96 34.63
CA VAL A 257 8.84 0.26 34.47
C VAL A 257 8.98 -1.13 35.07
N ALA A 258 8.04 -1.53 35.92
CA ALA A 258 8.16 -2.76 36.73
C ALA A 258 7.98 -4.06 35.92
N TYR A 259 7.32 -4.01 34.77
CA TYR A 259 6.92 -5.20 34.00
C TYR A 259 8.04 -5.80 33.13
N VAL A 260 9.21 -5.17 33.04
CA VAL A 260 10.41 -5.68 32.36
C VAL A 260 11.68 -5.24 33.08
N PRO A 261 12.81 -5.96 32.94
CA PRO A 261 14.09 -5.54 33.52
C PRO A 261 14.57 -4.20 32.96
N LYS A 262 15.56 -3.61 33.63
CA LYS A 262 16.22 -2.39 33.16
C LYS A 262 16.72 -2.56 31.72
N ASP A 263 16.55 -1.53 30.91
CA ASP A 263 16.92 -1.48 29.49
C ASP A 263 16.16 -2.47 28.60
N ARG A 264 15.12 -3.15 29.11
CA ARG A 264 14.30 -4.12 28.37
C ARG A 264 12.92 -3.60 27.97
N ASP A 265 12.73 -2.29 27.99
CA ASP A 265 11.47 -1.65 27.65
C ASP A 265 11.46 -1.05 26.23
N ALA A 266 10.27 -0.82 25.67
CA ALA A 266 10.10 -0.15 24.39
C ALA A 266 8.93 0.83 24.49
N THR A 267 9.26 2.11 24.66
CA THR A 267 8.28 3.19 24.76
C THR A 267 7.67 3.51 23.40
N VAL A 268 6.35 3.71 23.38
CA VAL A 268 5.62 4.12 22.18
C VAL A 268 4.64 5.25 22.51
N SER A 269 4.48 6.18 21.57
CA SER A 269 3.50 7.26 21.61
C SER A 269 3.04 7.57 20.19
N TRP A 270 1.74 7.71 19.96
CA TRP A 270 1.23 8.05 18.64
C TRP A 270 1.80 9.41 18.16
N GLY A 271 2.27 9.47 16.91
CA GLY A 271 2.93 10.65 16.35
C GLY A 271 4.33 10.94 16.89
N GLY A 272 4.90 10.06 17.73
CA GLY A 272 6.21 10.24 18.36
C GLY A 272 7.01 8.94 18.38
N TYR A 273 7.38 8.46 19.58
CA TYR A 273 8.16 7.24 19.74
C TYR A 273 7.42 6.01 19.20
N ASP A 274 8.19 5.14 18.56
CA ASP A 274 7.69 3.90 17.98
C ASP A 274 8.71 2.79 18.18
N PHE A 275 8.22 1.56 18.24
CA PHE A 275 9.03 0.36 18.20
C PHE A 275 8.96 -0.25 16.79
N LYS A 276 10.12 -0.31 16.12
CA LYS A 276 10.25 -0.87 14.78
C LYS A 276 11.31 -1.95 14.74
N PHE A 277 11.02 -3.03 14.03
CA PHE A 277 11.99 -4.08 13.74
C PHE A 277 11.86 -4.55 12.30
N ARG A 278 12.95 -5.05 11.73
CA ARG A 278 12.99 -5.59 10.38
C ARG A 278 13.13 -7.10 10.44
N ASN A 279 12.33 -7.80 9.65
CA ASN A 279 12.55 -9.22 9.40
C ASN A 279 13.67 -9.37 8.37
N GLN A 280 14.92 -9.45 8.83
CA GLN A 280 16.08 -9.65 7.96
C GLN A 280 16.23 -11.10 7.47
N PHE A 281 15.39 -12.03 7.94
CA PHE A 281 15.44 -13.42 7.50
C PHE A 281 14.90 -13.56 6.08
N ASN A 282 15.27 -14.64 5.40
CA ASN A 282 14.77 -14.99 4.07
C ASN A 282 13.41 -15.72 4.10
N LYS A 283 12.75 -15.80 5.27
CA LYS A 283 11.44 -16.40 5.46
C LYS A 283 10.51 -15.44 6.23
N PRO A 284 9.20 -15.47 5.93
CA PRO A 284 8.22 -14.76 6.72
C PRO A 284 8.19 -15.28 8.16
N ILE A 285 7.85 -14.39 9.10
CA ILE A 285 7.56 -14.73 10.49
C ILE A 285 6.10 -14.42 10.82
N LEU A 286 5.59 -15.03 11.88
CA LEU A 286 4.27 -14.76 12.44
C LEU A 286 4.42 -14.28 13.89
N ILE A 287 3.84 -13.13 14.19
CA ILE A 287 3.66 -12.65 15.56
C ILE A 287 2.38 -13.30 16.09
N SER A 288 2.45 -14.00 17.22
CA SER A 288 1.27 -14.49 17.93
C SER A 288 1.27 -13.94 19.34
N SER A 289 0.17 -13.33 19.74
CA SER A 289 0.03 -12.66 21.03
C SER A 289 -1.23 -13.17 21.75
N ARG A 290 -1.13 -13.32 23.07
CA ARG A 290 -2.22 -13.83 23.89
C ARG A 290 -2.16 -13.27 25.30
N ILE A 291 -3.33 -13.03 25.88
CA ILE A 291 -3.51 -12.74 27.30
C ILE A 291 -4.20 -13.93 27.97
N THR A 292 -3.72 -14.34 29.14
CA THR A 292 -4.38 -15.34 29.99
C THR A 292 -4.06 -15.04 31.45
N GLY A 293 -5.08 -14.79 32.28
CA GLY A 293 -4.92 -14.63 33.73
C GLY A 293 -3.90 -13.57 34.16
N GLY A 294 -3.90 -12.38 33.55
CA GLY A 294 -2.94 -11.32 33.86
C GLY A 294 -1.55 -11.52 33.24
N ILE A 295 -1.37 -12.51 32.38
CA ILE A 295 -0.12 -12.77 31.66
C ILE A 295 -0.31 -12.37 30.20
N LEU A 296 0.54 -11.45 29.72
CA LEU A 296 0.69 -11.16 28.30
C LEU A 296 1.87 -11.98 27.75
N ASN A 297 1.61 -12.92 26.85
CA ASN A 297 2.64 -13.66 26.13
C ASN A 297 2.65 -13.25 24.65
N ILE A 298 3.85 -13.01 24.11
CA ILE A 298 4.06 -12.81 22.68
C ILE A 298 5.13 -13.79 22.21
N SER A 299 4.80 -14.53 21.16
CA SER A 299 5.68 -15.51 20.55
C SER A 299 5.91 -15.19 19.09
N ILE A 300 7.16 -15.33 18.64
CA ILE A 300 7.54 -15.21 17.24
C ILE A 300 7.66 -16.61 16.66
N TYR A 301 6.97 -16.88 15.57
CA TYR A 301 7.02 -18.15 14.85
C TYR A 301 7.57 -17.96 13.44
N GLY A 302 8.05 -19.05 12.85
CA GLY A 302 8.37 -19.13 11.44
C GLY A 302 8.24 -20.56 10.90
N PRO A 303 8.45 -20.75 9.60
CA PRO A 303 8.44 -22.08 8.99
C PRO A 303 9.57 -22.96 9.54
N LYS A 304 9.42 -24.29 9.46
CA LYS A 304 10.37 -25.25 10.03
C LYS A 304 11.85 -24.97 9.70
N LEU A 305 12.14 -24.57 8.46
CA LEU A 305 13.49 -24.37 7.94
C LEU A 305 14.02 -22.94 8.14
N ILE A 306 13.36 -22.09 8.93
CA ILE A 306 13.90 -20.75 9.21
C ILE A 306 15.15 -20.84 10.09
N MET A 307 16.20 -20.15 9.63
CA MET A 307 17.46 -20.01 10.33
C MET A 307 17.44 -18.69 11.12
N HIS A 308 17.76 -18.77 12.40
CA HIS A 308 17.89 -17.62 13.29
C HIS A 308 18.93 -17.96 14.36
N LYS A 309 19.53 -16.93 14.96
CA LYS A 309 20.38 -17.05 16.14
C LYS A 309 19.64 -16.33 17.27
N PRO A 310 19.13 -17.05 18.28
CA PRO A 310 18.44 -16.40 19.38
C PRO A 310 19.41 -15.59 20.24
N ASN A 311 18.93 -14.48 20.79
CA ASN A 311 19.65 -13.71 21.80
C ASN A 311 19.26 -14.19 23.19
N GLU A 312 20.22 -14.20 24.11
CA GLU A 312 19.95 -14.37 25.54
C GLU A 312 19.41 -13.06 26.11
N ILE A 313 18.26 -13.12 26.77
CA ILE A 313 17.60 -11.96 27.36
C ILE A 313 17.11 -12.33 28.77
N PRO A 314 17.06 -11.37 29.71
CA PRO A 314 16.57 -11.64 31.05
C PRO A 314 15.05 -11.83 31.08
N ASP A 315 14.57 -12.72 31.94
CA ASP A 315 13.15 -12.94 32.17
C ASP A 315 12.47 -11.70 32.78
N SER A 316 11.16 -11.60 32.61
CA SER A 316 10.39 -10.52 33.22
C SER A 316 10.22 -10.72 34.73
N PRO A 317 10.17 -9.63 35.51
CA PRO A 317 9.90 -9.73 36.94
C PRO A 317 8.50 -10.33 37.18
N PRO A 318 8.35 -11.29 38.12
CA PRO A 318 7.04 -11.82 38.50
C PRO A 318 6.18 -10.72 39.12
N LEU A 319 4.85 -10.87 39.05
CA LEU A 319 3.91 -9.86 39.55
C LEU A 319 4.13 -9.49 41.02
N SER A 320 4.59 -10.42 41.85
CA SER A 320 4.91 -10.18 43.27
C SER A 320 6.07 -9.21 43.53
N GLN A 321 6.87 -8.91 42.49
CA GLN A 321 8.02 -8.00 42.54
C GLN A 321 7.74 -6.70 41.77
N GLN A 322 6.53 -6.52 41.28
CA GLN A 322 6.13 -5.31 40.58
C GLN A 322 5.45 -4.37 41.57
N ASP A 323 6.13 -3.28 41.95
CA ASP A 323 5.49 -2.19 42.68
C ASP A 323 4.54 -1.45 41.73
N GLU A 324 3.27 -1.88 41.72
CA GLU A 324 2.17 -1.10 41.14
C GLU A 324 1.79 0.05 42.10
N SER A 325 2.75 0.89 42.49
CA SER A 325 2.50 2.13 43.25
C SER A 325 1.79 3.14 42.38
#